data_AF-A0A939Q3D0-F1
#
_entry.id   AF-A0A939Q3D0-F1
#
_cell.length_a   1.000
_cell.length_b   1.000
_cell.length_c   1.000
_cell.angle_alpha   90.00
_cell.angle_beta   90.00
_cell.angle_gamma   90.00
#
_symmetry.space_group_name_H-M   'P 1'
#
loop_
_entity.id
_entity.type
_entity.pdbx_description
1 polymer ?
#
loop_
_entity_poly.entity_id
_entity_poly.type
_entity_poly.pdbx_seq_one_letter_code
_entity_poly.pdbx_strand_id
1 'polypeptide(L)' 'MSQQATGLKVIGAQTFSLDGDVHKLVTFLNQTLKDRGLCFGISKRDGQMQLTIYDTGQR' A
#
# COMPACT_ATOMS: atom_id res chain seq x y z
N MET A 1 -12.74 30.42 -14.77
CA MET A 1 -11.58 29.51 -14.82
C MET A 1 -11.35 28.93 -13.44
N SER A 2 -11.55 27.62 -13.27
CA SER A 2 -11.04 26.87 -12.11
C SER A 2 -10.99 25.39 -12.52
N GLN A 3 -9.81 24.81 -12.28
CA GLN A 3 -9.23 23.68 -13.00
C GLN A 3 -9.97 22.35 -12.81
N GLN A 4 -10.13 21.61 -13.91
CA GLN A 4 -10.40 20.17 -13.88
C GLN A 4 -9.22 19.45 -13.22
N ALA A 5 -9.43 18.93 -12.01
CA ALA A 5 -8.56 17.90 -11.47
C ALA A 5 -8.91 16.59 -12.20
N THR A 6 -8.02 16.13 -13.06
CA THR A 6 -8.10 14.83 -13.75
C THR A 6 -8.45 13.73 -12.76
N GLY A 7 -9.51 12.97 -13.08
CA GLY A 7 -10.21 12.06 -12.17
C GLY A 7 -9.32 10.98 -11.55
N LEU A 8 -8.86 11.21 -10.33
CA LEU A 8 -8.22 10.19 -9.50
C LEU A 8 -9.28 9.15 -9.11
N LYS A 9 -9.09 7.90 -9.56
CA LYS A 9 -9.92 6.78 -9.12
C LYS A 9 -9.36 6.20 -7.83
N VAL A 10 -10.11 6.33 -6.74
CA VAL A 10 -9.82 5.61 -5.49
C VAL A 10 -10.06 4.12 -5.72
N ILE A 11 -9.03 3.31 -5.53
CA ILE A 11 -9.09 1.84 -5.67
C ILE A 11 -9.13 1.12 -4.32
N GLY A 12 -8.89 1.85 -3.23
CA GLY A 12 -9.04 1.40 -1.85
C GLY A 12 -8.71 2.53 -0.88
N ALA A 13 -9.34 2.52 0.30
CA ALA A 13 -8.99 3.39 1.42
C ALA A 13 -9.26 2.66 2.73
N GLN A 14 -8.34 2.77 3.70
CA GLN A 14 -8.52 2.20 5.04
C GLN A 14 -7.74 3.07 6.06
N THR A 15 -8.28 3.20 7.27
CA THR A 15 -7.63 3.93 8.38
C THR A 15 -7.03 2.92 9.37
N PHE A 16 -5.81 3.18 9.85
CA PHE A 16 -5.08 2.31 10.76
C PHE A 16 -4.33 3.13 11.80
N SER A 17 -4.16 2.57 13.01
CA SER A 17 -3.23 3.14 14.00
C SER A 17 -1.83 2.60 13.74
N LEU A 18 -0.87 3.48 13.45
CA LEU A 18 0.49 3.12 13.04
C LEU A 18 1.26 2.29 14.08
N ASP A 19 0.85 2.36 15.35
CA ASP A 19 1.56 1.72 16.46
C ASP A 19 1.18 0.24 16.63
N GLY A 20 0.04 -0.21 16.07
CA GLY A 20 -0.48 -1.58 16.27
C GLY A 20 -1.01 -2.27 15.00
N ASP A 21 -1.35 -1.51 13.95
CA ASP A 21 -2.04 -2.04 12.77
C ASP A 21 -1.13 -2.17 11.53
N VAL A 22 0.18 -2.15 11.73
CA VAL A 22 1.19 -2.23 10.67
C VAL A 22 0.99 -3.45 9.75
N HIS A 23 0.63 -4.59 10.33
CA HIS A 23 0.31 -5.80 9.58
C HIS A 23 -0.97 -5.63 8.73
N LYS A 24 -1.98 -4.93 9.25
CA LYS A 24 -3.22 -4.64 8.52
C LYS A 24 -2.99 -3.71 7.35
N LEU A 25 -2.07 -2.75 7.48
CA LEU A 25 -1.64 -1.90 6.37
C LEU A 25 -1.07 -2.75 5.21
N VAL A 26 -0.18 -3.70 5.50
CA VAL A 26 0.38 -4.58 4.47
C VAL A 26 -0.69 -5.48 3.85
N THR A 27 -1.57 -6.05 4.66
CA THR A 27 -2.69 -6.86 4.16
C THR A 27 -3.59 -6.04 3.23
N PHE A 28 -3.94 -4.81 3.62
CA PHE A 28 -4.75 -3.91 2.82
C PHE A 28 -4.09 -3.59 1.47
N LEU A 29 -2.80 -3.27 1.47
CA LEU A 29 -2.04 -2.98 0.25
C LEU A 29 -2.01 -4.19 -0.69
N ASN A 30 -1.69 -5.37 -0.15
CA ASN A 30 -1.66 -6.61 -0.94
C ASN A 30 -3.05 -6.97 -1.50
N GLN A 31 -4.12 -6.83 -0.72
CA GLN A 31 -5.48 -7.11 -1.20
C GLN A 31 -5.96 -6.12 -2.26
N THR A 32 -5.58 -4.85 -2.12
CA THR A 32 -5.99 -3.77 -3.05
C THR A 32 -5.21 -3.82 -4.36
N LEU A 33 -3.95 -4.28 -4.34
CA LEU A 33 -3.02 -4.15 -5.47
C LEU A 33 -2.48 -5.48 -6.02
N LYS A 34 -2.90 -6.64 -5.49
CA LYS A 34 -2.49 -7.97 -5.97
C LYS A 34 -2.63 -8.14 -7.49
N ASP A 35 -3.70 -7.60 -8.07
CA ASP A 35 -4.00 -7.74 -9.50
C ASP A 35 -3.18 -6.78 -10.37
N ARG A 36 -2.34 -5.92 -9.74
CA ARG A 36 -1.42 -5.00 -10.42
C ARG A 36 0.02 -5.51 -10.43
N GLY A 37 0.23 -6.77 -10.06
CA GLY A 37 1.57 -7.37 -10.02
C GLY A 37 2.48 -6.80 -8.92
N LEU A 38 1.92 -6.14 -7.90
CA LEU A 38 2.68 -5.60 -6.77
C LEU A 38 2.46 -6.40 -5.50
N CYS A 39 3.53 -6.59 -4.73
CA CYS A 39 3.48 -7.17 -3.39
C CYS A 39 4.19 -6.26 -2.39
N PHE A 40 3.62 -6.13 -1.20
CA PHE A 40 4.09 -5.28 -0.13
C PHE A 40 4.49 -6.17 1.05
N GLY A 41 5.64 -5.87 1.65
CA GLY A 41 6.12 -6.53 2.86
C GLY A 41 6.54 -5.49 3.89
N ILE A 42 6.40 -5.82 5.18
CA ILE A 42 6.91 -4.99 6.27
C ILE A 42 7.86 -5.81 7.12
N SER A 43 8.95 -5.18 7.54
CA SER A 43 9.93 -5.78 8.45
C SER A 43 10.40 -4.72 9.44
N LYS A 44 10.99 -5.16 10.56
CA LYS A 44 11.66 -4.27 11.50
C LYS A 44 13.18 -4.44 11.32
N ARG A 45 13.90 -3.37 11.03
CA ARG A 45 15.36 -3.33 10.92
C ARG A 45 15.90 -2.19 11.77
N ASP A 46 16.88 -2.47 12.63
CA ASP A 46 17.52 -1.47 13.50
C ASP A 46 16.53 -0.62 14.32
N GLY A 47 15.44 -1.26 14.79
CA GLY A 47 14.38 -0.58 15.54
C GLY A 47 13.39 0.21 14.68
N GLN A 48 13.66 0.37 13.39
CA GLN A 48 12.80 1.09 12.43
C GLN A 48 11.93 0.13 11.63
N MET A 49 10.76 0.61 11.20
CA MET A 49 9.90 -0.12 10.28
C MET A 49 10.37 0.11 8.85
N GLN A 50 10.57 -0.96 8.10
CA GLN A 50 10.89 -0.93 6.69
C GLN A 50 9.72 -1.53 5.90
N LEU A 51 9.08 -0.70 5.08
CA LEU A 51 8.15 -1.13 4.03
C LEU A 51 8.96 -1.46 2.77
N THR A 52 8.74 -2.64 2.22
CA THR A 52 9.37 -3.10 0.98
C THR A 52 8.28 -3.34 -0.05
N ILE A 53 8.52 -2.91 -1.29
CA ILE A 53 7.64 -3.13 -2.43
C ILE A 53 8.38 -4.05 -3.40
N TYR A 54 7.70 -5.11 -3.81
CA TYR A 54 8.19 -6.10 -4.76
C TYR A 54 7.35 -6.02 -6.03
N ASP A 55 8.03 -6.03 -7.16
CA ASP A 55 7.39 -6.31 -8.44
C ASP A 55 7.34 -7.83 -8.62
N THR A 56 6.15 -8.36 -8.86
CA THR A 56 5.93 -9.80 -9.07
C THR A 56 6.01 -10.20 -10.54
N GLY A 57 6.18 -9.23 -11.45
CA GLY A 57 6.39 -9.47 -12.88
C GLY A 57 5.21 -10.14 -13.59
N GLN A 58 4.00 -10.08 -13.03
CA GLN A 58 2.82 -10.59 -13.70
C GLN A 58 2.54 -9.73 -14.94
N ARG A 59 2.79 -10.33 -16.11
CA ARG A 59 2.48 -9.81 -17.44
C ARG A 59 0.99 -9.81 -17.73
#